data_AF-A0AAW1HU81-F1
#
_entry.id   AF-A0AAW1HU81-F1
#
_cell.length_a   1.000
_cell.length_b   1.000
_cell.length_c   1.000
_cell.angle_alpha   90.00
_cell.angle_beta   90.00
_cell.angle_gamma   90.00
#
_symmetry.space_group_name_H-M   'P 1'
#
loop_
_entity.id
_entity.type
_entity.pdbx_description
1 polymer ?
#
loop_
_entity_poly.entity_id
_entity_poly.type
_entity_poly.pdbx_seq_one_letter_code
_entity_poly.pdbx_strand_id
1 'polypeptide(L)'
;MASSLIATFLYLPLCYCLYTASWESLDTRPLPEWYDQAKVGIFLHWGIYSVPAFGTEWFWKNLKENNTAYVNYVNENYRPGFTYQEFAPEFTAKFFNPKDWAELFRAAGANLCLLKLLYQEFAPEFTAKFFNPKDWAELFRAAGANYVVLTTKHHEGFTLWPSTYSYSWNSVDIGAHRDLVDELTTAVRAAGLRMGYYYSLLEWYNPLYMRDKASNFQTTTFSDNKAGPELQELVERYRPDIVWSDGEWEANDTYWKSEEFLAWLYNESPVKDEVVVNDRWGAKMLCKHGDFYTCHDRYNPGVLQSHKWENAMTIDTRSWGYRANAKVEDFMSTYKLIVTLVETVSCGGNILLNVGPTKDGMIIPIYQERLRDLGKWLAVNGEAIYNSVPWKVQNDSLHTTWYTTRDTAVYALCLKWPTEKKYELGSAADLFASNSTVVELLGYGEVDWDIYYDVVEITFPDRAEVFSDWAWTLKITKY
;
A
#
# COMPACT_ATOMS: atom_id res chain seq x y z
N MET A 1 31.50 -52.66 -33.72
CA MET A 1 30.25 -52.01 -34.18
C MET A 1 29.39 -51.74 -32.96
N ALA A 2 29.45 -50.53 -32.42
CA ALA A 2 28.65 -50.11 -31.27
C ALA A 2 27.66 -49.05 -31.78
N SER A 3 26.36 -49.32 -31.63
CA SER A 3 25.29 -48.42 -32.04
C SER A 3 25.01 -47.43 -30.91
N SER A 4 25.12 -46.13 -31.21
CA SER A 4 24.69 -45.04 -30.34
C SER A 4 23.20 -44.76 -30.54
N LEU A 5 22.42 -44.85 -29.46
CA LEU A 5 21.05 -44.34 -29.38
C LEU A 5 21.11 -42.85 -29.02
N ILE A 6 20.64 -41.99 -29.91
CA ILE A 6 20.42 -40.56 -29.67
C ILE A 6 19.00 -40.44 -29.12
N ALA A 7 18.87 -39.97 -27.87
CA ALA A 7 17.59 -39.62 -27.28
C ALA A 7 17.21 -38.20 -27.70
N THR A 8 16.19 -38.07 -28.55
CA THR A 8 15.60 -36.79 -28.94
C THR A 8 14.63 -36.35 -27.84
N PHE A 9 14.97 -35.31 -27.07
CA PHE A 9 14.03 -34.66 -26.17
C PHE A 9 13.02 -33.85 -27.00
N LEU A 10 11.77 -34.30 -27.05
CA LEU A 10 10.65 -33.51 -27.52
C LEU A 10 10.35 -32.41 -26.49
N TYR A 11 10.68 -31.17 -26.83
CA TYR A 11 10.13 -29.99 -26.15
C TYR A 11 8.65 -29.87 -26.54
N LEU A 12 7.75 -30.25 -25.63
CA LEU A 12 6.34 -29.86 -25.70
C LEU A 12 6.26 -28.35 -25.41
N PRO A 13 5.66 -27.53 -26.26
CA PRO A 13 5.37 -26.15 -25.91
C PRO A 13 4.36 -26.16 -24.76
N LEU A 14 4.68 -25.48 -23.66
CA LEU A 14 3.69 -25.12 -22.65
C LEU A 14 2.57 -24.36 -23.39
N CYS A 15 1.40 -24.98 -23.47
CA CYS A 15 0.19 -24.31 -23.93
C CYS A 15 -0.16 -23.29 -22.84
N TYR A 16 0.25 -22.04 -23.01
CA TYR A 16 -0.22 -20.95 -22.16
C TYR A 16 -1.72 -20.83 -22.41
N CYS A 17 -2.54 -21.27 -21.44
CA CYS A 17 -3.95 -20.92 -21.45
C CYS A 17 -4.04 -19.40 -21.34
N LEU A 18 -4.52 -18.76 -22.40
CA LEU A 18 -4.86 -17.34 -22.37
C LEU A 18 -6.03 -17.15 -21.40
N TYR A 19 -5.92 -16.16 -20.51
CA TYR A 19 -7.02 -15.76 -19.63
C TYR A 19 -8.11 -15.05 -20.45
N THR A 20 -9.36 -15.47 -20.34
CA THR A 20 -10.48 -14.74 -20.95
C THR A 20 -10.91 -13.59 -20.05
N ALA A 21 -11.57 -12.57 -20.62
CA ALA A 21 -12.22 -11.51 -19.86
C ALA A 21 -13.48 -12.05 -19.17
N SER A 22 -13.27 -12.87 -18.14
CA SER A 22 -14.29 -13.40 -17.24
C SER A 22 -13.66 -13.71 -15.88
N TRP A 23 -14.33 -13.37 -14.78
CA TRP A 23 -13.85 -13.69 -13.43
C TRP A 23 -13.54 -15.18 -13.24
N GLU A 24 -14.37 -16.07 -13.80
CA GLU A 24 -14.13 -17.52 -13.77
C GLU A 24 -12.77 -17.90 -14.37
N SER A 25 -12.31 -17.21 -15.41
CA SER A 25 -10.99 -17.45 -15.98
C SER A 25 -9.89 -16.73 -15.20
N LEU A 26 -10.10 -15.47 -14.85
CA LEU A 26 -9.09 -14.62 -14.21
C LEU A 26 -8.70 -15.15 -12.81
N ASP A 27 -9.67 -15.62 -12.03
CA ASP A 27 -9.45 -16.14 -10.68
C ASP A 27 -8.74 -17.51 -10.66
N THR A 28 -8.53 -18.14 -11.83
CA THR A 28 -7.69 -19.36 -11.93
C THR A 28 -6.20 -19.05 -11.95
N ARG A 29 -5.82 -17.77 -12.03
CA ARG A 29 -4.42 -17.36 -12.06
C ARG A 29 -3.74 -17.73 -10.73
N PRO A 30 -2.61 -18.46 -10.77
CA PRO A 30 -1.87 -18.75 -9.56
C PRO A 30 -1.23 -17.48 -9.01
N LEU A 31 -1.26 -17.33 -7.69
CA LEU A 31 -0.57 -16.24 -7.01
C LEU A 31 0.95 -16.37 -7.21
N PRO A 32 1.65 -15.33 -7.71
CA PRO A 32 3.10 -15.30 -7.75
C PRO A 32 3.72 -15.51 -6.36
N GLU A 33 4.66 -16.45 -6.25
CA GLU A 33 5.23 -16.89 -4.96
C GLU A 33 5.86 -15.73 -4.17
N TRP A 34 6.50 -14.79 -4.87
CA TRP A 34 7.16 -13.65 -4.25
C TRP A 34 6.18 -12.84 -3.38
N TYR A 35 4.91 -12.74 -3.78
CA TYR A 35 3.93 -11.93 -3.06
C TYR A 35 3.55 -12.60 -1.75
N ASP A 36 3.30 -13.92 -1.74
CA ASP A 36 3.06 -14.62 -0.49
C ASP A 36 4.29 -14.59 0.42
N GLN A 37 5.50 -14.71 -0.13
CA GLN A 37 6.75 -14.72 0.62
C GLN A 37 7.13 -13.36 1.23
N ALA A 38 6.70 -12.26 0.62
CA ALA A 38 7.12 -10.90 0.96
C ALA A 38 6.66 -10.42 2.34
N LYS A 39 5.41 -10.73 2.73
CA LYS A 39 4.72 -10.39 3.99
C LYS A 39 4.59 -8.91 4.38
N VAL A 40 5.59 -8.06 4.13
CA VAL A 40 5.66 -6.68 4.61
C VAL A 40 5.85 -5.72 3.43
N GLY A 41 4.90 -4.80 3.27
CA GLY A 41 4.95 -3.72 2.29
C GLY A 41 4.81 -2.34 2.92
N ILE A 42 5.25 -1.30 2.21
CA ILE A 42 5.02 0.11 2.55
C ILE A 42 4.05 0.74 1.56
N PHE A 43 3.04 1.43 2.08
CA PHE A 43 2.12 2.23 1.28
C PHE A 43 2.44 3.72 1.44
N LEU A 44 2.28 4.50 0.37
CA LEU A 44 2.52 5.93 0.36
C LEU A 44 1.30 6.66 -0.16
N HIS A 45 0.61 7.39 0.72
CA HIS A 45 -0.38 8.40 0.34
C HIS A 45 0.29 9.77 0.31
N TRP A 46 0.74 10.15 -0.89
CA TRP A 46 1.45 11.39 -1.13
C TRP A 46 0.92 12.06 -2.40
N GLY A 47 0.51 13.31 -2.28
CA GLY A 47 -0.05 14.05 -3.41
C GLY A 47 -0.37 15.47 -3.00
N ILE A 48 -1.14 16.17 -3.82
CA ILE A 48 -1.49 17.58 -3.56
C ILE A 48 -2.29 17.76 -2.26
N TYR A 49 -3.00 16.73 -1.78
CA TYR A 49 -3.65 16.74 -0.46
C TYR A 49 -2.66 16.80 0.71
N SER A 50 -1.38 16.49 0.51
CA SER A 50 -0.33 16.69 1.53
C SER A 50 0.05 18.16 1.73
N VAL A 51 -0.37 19.06 0.84
CA VAL A 51 -0.13 20.52 0.94
C VAL A 51 -0.90 21.13 2.11
N PRO A 52 -2.24 21.00 2.18
CA PRO A 52 -2.97 21.52 3.33
C PRO A 52 -2.67 20.75 4.62
N ALA A 53 -2.22 19.51 4.54
CA ALA A 53 -1.78 18.72 5.69
C ALA A 53 -2.80 18.68 6.85
N PHE A 54 -4.10 18.58 6.52
CA PHE A 54 -5.19 18.69 7.49
C PHE A 54 -6.31 17.69 7.20
N GLY A 55 -6.87 17.10 8.26
CA GLY A 55 -8.01 16.19 8.15
C GLY A 55 -7.61 14.84 7.55
N THR A 56 -7.93 14.61 6.28
CA THR A 56 -7.52 13.40 5.54
C THR A 56 -7.15 13.73 4.10
N GLU A 57 -6.64 12.74 3.36
CA GLU A 57 -6.40 12.78 1.91
C GLU A 57 -7.66 13.11 1.09
N TRP A 58 -8.85 13.01 1.70
CA TRP A 58 -10.13 13.44 1.11
C TRP A 58 -10.42 14.94 1.28
N PHE A 59 -9.38 15.77 1.44
CA PHE A 59 -9.50 17.21 1.69
C PHE A 59 -10.38 17.90 0.64
N TRP A 60 -10.18 17.63 -0.65
CA TRP A 60 -10.95 18.28 -1.72
C TRP A 60 -12.45 17.98 -1.62
N LYS A 61 -12.78 16.72 -1.40
CA LYS A 61 -14.17 16.27 -1.26
C LYS A 61 -14.83 16.93 -0.05
N ASN A 62 -14.18 16.90 1.11
CA ASN A 62 -14.70 17.55 2.31
C ASN A 62 -14.88 19.07 2.13
N LEU A 63 -13.97 19.74 1.42
CA LEU A 63 -14.11 21.16 1.11
C LEU A 63 -15.30 21.44 0.19
N LYS A 64 -15.51 20.61 -0.84
CA LYS A 64 -16.64 20.73 -1.78
C LYS A 64 -17.99 20.43 -1.15
N GLU A 65 -18.03 19.49 -0.20
CA GLU A 65 -19.20 19.16 0.60
C GLU A 65 -19.48 20.18 1.72
N ASN A 66 -18.74 21.29 1.77
CA ASN A 66 -18.82 22.35 2.79
C ASN A 66 -18.69 21.81 4.22
N ASN A 67 -17.83 20.82 4.46
CA ASN A 67 -17.53 20.34 5.81
C ASN A 67 -16.95 21.49 6.65
N THR A 68 -17.63 21.86 7.75
CA THR A 68 -17.31 23.02 8.59
C THR A 68 -15.86 23.05 9.03
N ALA A 69 -15.26 21.92 9.42
CA ALA A 69 -13.88 21.88 9.90
C ALA A 69 -12.88 22.26 8.80
N TYR A 70 -13.09 21.76 7.57
CA TYR A 70 -12.23 22.01 6.43
C TYR A 70 -12.41 23.44 5.90
N VAL A 71 -13.65 23.93 5.85
CA VAL A 71 -13.95 25.32 5.46
C VAL A 71 -13.33 26.31 6.44
N ASN A 72 -13.47 26.08 7.74
CA ASN A 72 -12.86 26.92 8.77
C ASN A 72 -11.34 26.89 8.68
N TYR A 73 -10.75 25.68 8.54
CA TYR A 73 -9.30 25.55 8.33
C TYR A 73 -8.81 26.37 7.14
N VAL A 74 -9.50 26.29 5.99
CA VAL A 74 -9.15 27.11 4.82
C VAL A 74 -9.26 28.60 5.12
N ASN A 75 -10.37 29.06 5.72
CA ASN A 75 -10.62 30.47 6.02
C ASN A 75 -9.63 31.06 7.04
N GLU A 76 -9.15 30.25 7.98
CA GLU A 76 -8.23 30.68 9.05
C GLU A 76 -6.76 30.68 8.60
N ASN A 77 -6.36 29.75 7.73
CA ASN A 77 -4.96 29.51 7.38
C ASN A 77 -4.56 30.05 6.00
N TYR A 78 -5.53 30.27 5.11
CA TYR A 78 -5.30 30.79 3.76
C TYR A 78 -6.03 32.10 3.61
N ARG A 79 -5.35 33.10 3.04
CA ARG A 79 -5.91 34.46 2.92
C ARG A 79 -7.20 34.42 2.11
N PRO A 80 -8.33 34.95 2.64
CA PRO A 80 -9.49 35.22 1.82
C PRO A 80 -9.11 36.23 0.72
N GLY A 81 -9.14 35.80 -0.54
CA GLY A 81 -9.00 36.70 -1.69
C GLY A 81 -7.60 36.89 -2.28
N PHE A 82 -6.75 35.86 -2.33
CA PHE A 82 -5.66 35.87 -3.33
C PHE A 82 -6.31 35.88 -4.72
N THR A 83 -5.96 36.85 -5.56
CA THR A 83 -6.52 36.94 -6.92
C THR A 83 -5.43 36.73 -7.95
N TYR A 84 -5.76 36.10 -9.08
CA TYR A 84 -4.87 36.07 -10.25
C TYR A 84 -4.41 37.48 -10.69
N GLN A 85 -5.17 38.53 -10.36
CA GLN A 85 -4.77 39.92 -10.61
C GLN A 85 -3.60 40.41 -9.73
N GLU A 86 -3.27 39.75 -8.62
CA GLU A 86 -2.10 40.10 -7.79
C GLU A 86 -0.76 39.65 -8.41
N PHE A 87 -0.80 38.84 -9.49
CA PHE A 87 0.33 38.64 -10.39
C PHE A 87 0.64 39.86 -11.28
N ALA A 88 -0.30 40.81 -11.42
CA ALA A 88 -0.18 41.93 -12.38
C ALA A 88 1.04 42.83 -12.19
N PRO A 89 1.55 43.12 -10.97
CA PRO A 89 2.78 43.92 -10.81
C PRO A 89 4.04 43.20 -11.29
N GLU A 90 4.01 41.86 -11.35
CA GLU A 90 5.14 41.01 -11.77
C GLU A 90 5.03 40.53 -13.23
N PHE A 91 3.85 40.71 -13.84
CA PHE A 91 3.60 40.38 -15.24
C PHE A 91 4.05 41.52 -16.15
N THR A 92 5.26 41.43 -16.72
CA THR A 92 5.71 42.38 -17.76
C THR A 92 5.02 42.09 -19.10
N ALA A 93 3.79 42.58 -19.21
CA ALA A 93 2.87 42.33 -20.30
C ALA A 93 3.23 43.16 -21.55
N LYS A 94 4.38 42.88 -22.18
CA LYS A 94 4.95 43.67 -23.28
C LYS A 94 4.09 43.71 -24.55
N PHE A 95 3.01 42.92 -24.61
CA PHE A 95 2.03 42.88 -25.71
C PHE A 95 0.57 42.77 -25.24
N PHE A 96 0.26 43.15 -24.00
CA PHE A 96 -1.10 43.10 -23.48
C PHE A 96 -1.97 44.25 -24.01
N ASN A 97 -3.07 43.90 -24.67
CA ASN A 97 -4.13 44.85 -25.03
C ASN A 97 -5.31 44.70 -24.04
N PRO A 98 -5.50 45.64 -23.11
CA PRO A 98 -6.55 45.56 -22.09
C PRO A 98 -7.98 45.64 -22.66
N LYS A 99 -8.16 46.17 -23.88
CA LYS A 99 -9.50 46.29 -24.49
C LYS A 99 -10.07 44.95 -24.93
N ASP A 100 -9.27 44.12 -25.58
CA ASP A 100 -9.72 42.83 -26.13
C ASP A 100 -10.13 41.87 -25.00
N TRP A 101 -9.38 41.90 -23.89
CA TRP A 101 -9.70 41.13 -22.69
C TRP A 101 -10.95 41.64 -21.96
N ALA A 102 -11.13 42.96 -21.86
CA ALA A 102 -12.29 43.56 -21.22
C ALA A 102 -13.60 43.32 -21.99
N GLU A 103 -13.54 43.06 -23.30
CA GLU A 103 -14.69 42.64 -24.09
C GLU A 103 -14.97 41.14 -23.94
N LEU A 104 -13.95 40.29 -23.89
CA LEU A 104 -14.08 38.84 -23.67
C LEU A 104 -14.73 38.50 -22.33
N PHE A 105 -14.29 39.13 -21.23
CA PHE A 105 -14.86 38.91 -19.90
C PHE A 105 -16.31 39.40 -19.78
N ARG A 106 -16.68 40.42 -20.57
CA ARG A 106 -18.04 40.97 -20.61
C ARG A 106 -18.99 40.08 -21.42
N ALA A 107 -18.49 39.51 -22.51
CA ALA A 107 -19.22 38.53 -23.33
C ALA A 107 -19.42 37.18 -22.62
N ALA A 108 -18.51 36.81 -21.71
CA ALA A 108 -18.55 35.56 -20.95
C ALA A 108 -19.48 35.58 -19.71
N GLY A 109 -20.15 36.69 -19.42
CA GLY A 109 -21.16 36.75 -18.34
C GLY A 109 -20.63 36.53 -16.92
N ALA A 110 -19.38 36.89 -16.64
CA ALA A 110 -18.78 36.74 -15.32
C ALA A 110 -19.38 37.74 -14.31
N ASN A 111 -20.48 37.34 -13.65
CA ASN A 111 -20.93 37.96 -12.41
C ASN A 111 -20.01 37.53 -11.26
N LEU A 112 -19.53 38.50 -10.49
CA LEU A 112 -18.72 38.37 -9.28
C LEU A 112 -19.27 37.26 -8.37
N CYS A 113 -18.59 36.11 -8.29
CA CYS A 113 -18.87 35.08 -7.30
C CYS A 113 -17.74 35.08 -6.28
N LEU A 114 -18.11 35.13 -5.00
CA LEU A 114 -17.23 35.15 -3.82
C LEU A 114 -16.09 34.11 -3.96
N LEU A 115 -14.85 34.62 -3.95
CA LEU A 115 -13.62 33.85 -4.06
C LEU A 115 -13.47 32.88 -2.89
N LYS A 116 -13.72 31.59 -3.15
CA LYS A 116 -13.24 30.46 -2.35
C LYS A 116 -11.92 29.99 -2.97
N LEU A 117 -10.90 29.73 -2.15
CA LEU A 117 -9.66 29.05 -2.57
C LEU A 117 -10.03 27.80 -3.39
N LEU A 118 -9.51 27.71 -4.61
CA LEU A 118 -9.73 26.55 -5.47
C LEU A 118 -8.70 25.50 -5.06
N TYR A 119 -9.13 24.26 -4.85
CA TYR A 119 -8.21 23.16 -4.48
C TYR A 119 -7.03 23.01 -5.46
N GLN A 120 -7.24 23.38 -6.72
CA GLN A 120 -6.21 23.44 -7.75
C GLN A 120 -5.04 24.37 -7.43
N GLU A 121 -5.25 25.38 -6.59
CA GLU A 121 -4.21 26.32 -6.14
C GLU A 121 -3.16 25.66 -5.23
N PHE A 122 -3.43 24.45 -4.71
CA PHE A 122 -2.41 23.67 -3.99
C PHE A 122 -1.40 22.98 -4.91
N ALA A 123 -1.70 22.77 -6.20
CA ALA A 123 -0.80 22.03 -7.09
C ALA A 123 0.59 22.70 -7.24
N PRO A 124 0.72 24.03 -7.42
CA PRO A 124 2.02 24.71 -7.39
C PRO A 124 2.80 24.56 -6.08
N GLU A 125 2.12 24.38 -4.95
CA GLU A 125 2.75 24.28 -3.62
C GLU A 125 3.28 22.87 -3.30
N PHE A 126 2.86 21.87 -4.07
CA PHE A 126 3.34 20.50 -4.01
C PHE A 126 4.72 20.38 -4.68
N THR A 127 5.74 20.92 -4.03
CA THR A 127 7.07 21.11 -4.63
C THR A 127 8.01 19.91 -4.50
N ALA A 128 7.73 18.97 -3.59
CA ALA A 128 8.63 17.84 -3.30
C ALA A 128 10.09 18.27 -3.02
N LYS A 129 10.29 19.45 -2.42
CA LYS A 129 11.60 20.13 -2.31
C LYS A 129 12.70 19.31 -1.63
N PHE A 130 12.34 18.53 -0.62
CA PHE A 130 13.21 17.65 0.16
C PHE A 130 13.01 16.17 -0.18
N PHE A 131 12.29 15.86 -1.26
CA PHE A 131 12.12 14.49 -1.73
C PHE A 131 13.45 13.94 -2.25
N ASN A 132 13.96 12.94 -1.54
CA ASN A 132 15.08 12.12 -1.97
C ASN A 132 14.62 10.65 -2.05
N PRO A 133 14.46 10.08 -3.25
CA PRO A 133 13.95 8.72 -3.42
C PRO A 133 14.90 7.65 -2.84
N LYS A 134 16.21 7.93 -2.78
CA LYS A 134 17.18 7.00 -2.19
C LYS A 134 17.04 6.90 -0.68
N ASP A 135 16.78 8.01 0.00
CA ASP A 135 16.57 8.02 1.45
C ASP A 135 15.27 7.31 1.81
N TRP A 136 14.23 7.46 0.99
CA TRP A 136 12.98 6.70 1.15
C TRP A 136 13.21 5.20 0.96
N ALA A 137 13.88 4.80 -0.12
CA ALA A 137 14.18 3.39 -0.39
C ALA A 137 15.06 2.76 0.70
N GLU A 138 16.04 3.51 1.23
CA GLU A 138 16.86 3.09 2.37
C GLU A 138 16.02 2.87 3.62
N LEU A 139 15.11 3.80 3.93
CA LEU A 139 14.20 3.67 5.06
C LEU A 139 13.27 2.47 4.92
N PHE A 140 12.66 2.24 3.76
CA PHE A 140 11.74 1.13 3.54
C PHE A 140 12.44 -0.22 3.64
N ARG A 141 13.64 -0.33 3.07
CA ARG A 141 14.49 -1.51 3.24
C ARG A 141 14.88 -1.70 4.71
N ALA A 142 15.27 -0.63 5.40
CA ALA A 142 15.60 -0.67 6.82
C ALA A 142 14.40 -1.04 7.69
N ALA A 143 13.16 -0.86 7.21
CA ALA A 143 11.94 -1.29 7.87
C ALA A 143 11.64 -2.79 7.68
N GLY A 144 12.40 -3.50 6.84
CA GLY A 144 12.12 -4.88 6.46
C GLY A 144 11.01 -5.02 5.41
N ALA A 145 10.68 -3.98 4.66
CA ALA A 145 9.73 -4.11 3.56
C ALA A 145 10.35 -4.91 2.41
N ASN A 146 9.53 -5.66 1.68
CA ASN A 146 9.91 -6.35 0.43
C ASN A 146 9.25 -5.70 -0.80
N TYR A 147 8.24 -4.87 -0.60
CA TYR A 147 7.56 -4.11 -1.65
C TYR A 147 7.11 -2.73 -1.18
N VAL A 148 6.93 -1.82 -2.13
CA VAL A 148 6.44 -0.46 -1.90
C VAL A 148 5.28 -0.19 -2.86
N VAL A 149 4.20 0.42 -2.39
CA VAL A 149 3.05 0.85 -3.20
C VAL A 149 2.94 2.37 -3.12
N LEU A 150 3.03 3.06 -4.25
CA LEU A 150 2.86 4.52 -4.34
C LEU A 150 1.46 4.89 -4.85
N THR A 151 0.79 5.84 -4.20
CA THR A 151 -0.36 6.54 -4.79
C THR A 151 0.07 7.34 -6.02
N THR A 152 -0.01 6.72 -7.19
CA THR A 152 0.37 7.38 -8.44
C THR A 152 -0.67 8.42 -8.84
N LYS A 153 -1.95 8.08 -8.61
CA LYS A 153 -3.12 8.95 -8.78
C LYS A 153 -4.15 8.62 -7.72
N HIS A 154 -4.59 9.63 -6.97
CA HIS A 154 -5.68 9.50 -6.01
C HIS A 154 -6.98 10.11 -6.56
N HIS A 155 -8.06 10.15 -5.78
CA HIS A 155 -9.41 10.47 -6.25
C HIS A 155 -9.58 11.89 -6.83
N GLU A 156 -8.66 12.81 -6.55
CA GLU A 156 -8.60 14.13 -7.16
C GLU A 156 -8.03 14.14 -8.58
N GLY A 157 -7.50 13.01 -9.06
CA GLY A 157 -7.01 12.84 -10.43
C GLY A 157 -5.65 13.46 -10.72
N PHE A 158 -4.93 13.99 -9.71
CA PHE A 158 -3.57 14.50 -9.90
C PHE A 158 -2.59 13.33 -10.02
N THR A 159 -1.84 13.28 -11.12
CA THR A 159 -0.88 12.19 -11.38
C THR A 159 0.54 12.58 -10.94
N LEU A 160 1.26 11.65 -10.34
CA LEU A 160 2.66 11.83 -9.92
C LEU A 160 3.68 11.54 -11.04
N TRP A 161 3.20 11.44 -12.27
CA TRP A 161 3.99 11.20 -13.48
C TRP A 161 3.39 12.01 -14.65
N PRO A 162 4.12 12.24 -15.75
CA PRO A 162 3.61 13.02 -16.87
C PRO A 162 2.68 12.17 -17.74
N SER A 163 1.49 11.88 -17.21
CA SER A 163 0.43 11.15 -17.91
C SER A 163 -0.07 11.98 -19.09
N THR A 164 -0.17 11.35 -20.28
CA THR A 164 -0.77 11.99 -21.45
C THR A 164 -2.27 12.25 -21.29
N TYR A 165 -2.89 11.60 -20.30
CA TYR A 165 -4.31 11.73 -19.96
C TYR A 165 -4.58 12.72 -18.81
N SER A 166 -3.53 13.30 -18.21
CA SER A 166 -3.62 14.28 -17.12
C SER A 166 -2.82 15.55 -17.43
N TYR A 167 -2.94 16.04 -18.67
CA TYR A 167 -2.22 17.22 -19.15
C TYR A 167 -2.43 18.44 -18.23
N SER A 168 -1.34 19.10 -17.83
CA SER A 168 -1.32 20.24 -16.90
C SER A 168 -1.86 19.94 -15.48
N TRP A 169 -2.11 18.67 -15.15
CA TRP A 169 -2.61 18.22 -13.85
C TRP A 169 -1.79 17.02 -13.36
N ASN A 170 -0.47 17.22 -13.37
CA ASN A 170 0.51 16.23 -12.97
C ASN A 170 1.78 16.87 -12.40
N SER A 171 2.58 16.08 -11.68
CA SER A 171 3.77 16.57 -10.96
C SER A 171 4.92 17.06 -11.84
N VAL A 172 4.90 16.80 -13.15
CA VAL A 172 5.92 17.30 -14.10
C VAL A 172 5.53 18.67 -14.62
N ASP A 173 4.26 18.85 -14.95
CA ASP A 173 3.76 20.12 -15.50
C ASP A 173 3.61 21.21 -14.43
N ILE A 174 3.31 20.84 -13.18
CA ILE A 174 3.04 21.79 -12.09
C ILE A 174 3.55 21.28 -10.73
N GLY A 175 4.03 22.21 -9.90
CA GLY A 175 4.52 21.90 -8.55
C GLY A 175 5.96 21.37 -8.57
N ALA A 176 6.12 20.06 -8.43
CA ALA A 176 7.43 19.42 -8.25
C ALA A 176 8.34 19.49 -9.48
N HIS A 177 7.75 19.60 -10.68
CA HIS A 177 8.43 19.53 -11.97
C HIS A 177 9.31 18.29 -12.14
N ARG A 178 8.82 17.16 -11.62
CA ARG A 178 9.53 15.88 -11.52
C ARG A 178 8.59 14.71 -11.80
N ASP A 179 9.14 13.67 -12.44
CA ASP A 179 8.48 12.38 -12.61
C ASP A 179 8.72 11.57 -11.33
N LEU A 180 7.84 11.76 -10.34
CA LEU A 180 8.03 11.22 -9.01
C LEU A 180 7.84 9.69 -8.98
N VAL A 181 7.04 9.15 -9.89
CA VAL A 181 6.91 7.69 -10.09
C VAL A 181 8.24 7.11 -10.57
N ASP A 182 8.83 7.63 -11.66
CA ASP A 182 10.09 7.10 -12.21
C ASP A 182 11.25 7.14 -11.20
N GLU A 183 11.40 8.29 -10.54
CA GLU A 183 12.49 8.53 -9.59
C GLU A 183 12.40 7.59 -8.38
N LEU A 184 11.20 7.38 -7.84
CA LEU A 184 11.00 6.47 -6.72
C LEU A 184 11.18 5.01 -7.15
N THR A 185 10.59 4.62 -8.28
CA THR A 185 10.69 3.26 -8.82
C THR A 185 12.14 2.86 -9.05
N THR A 186 12.95 3.76 -9.60
CA THR A 186 14.38 3.53 -9.81
C THR A 186 15.11 3.29 -8.49
N ALA A 187 14.84 4.10 -7.46
CA ALA A 187 15.50 3.96 -6.16
C ALA A 187 15.06 2.71 -5.38
N VAL A 188 13.76 2.41 -5.39
CA VAL A 188 13.17 1.23 -4.74
C VAL A 188 13.73 -0.06 -5.34
N ARG A 189 13.77 -0.16 -6.67
CA ARG A 189 14.37 -1.30 -7.36
C ARG A 189 15.87 -1.41 -7.12
N ALA A 190 16.60 -0.29 -7.11
CA ALA A 190 18.02 -0.27 -6.78
C ALA A 190 18.30 -0.72 -5.33
N ALA A 191 17.33 -0.57 -4.42
CA ALA A 191 17.40 -1.09 -3.06
C ALA A 191 17.01 -2.58 -2.94
N GLY A 192 16.63 -3.24 -4.04
CA GLY A 192 16.24 -4.65 -4.08
C GLY A 192 14.78 -4.90 -3.70
N LEU A 193 13.93 -3.86 -3.71
CA LEU A 193 12.52 -3.95 -3.36
C LEU A 193 11.64 -4.01 -4.62
N ARG A 194 10.50 -4.68 -4.52
CA ARG A 194 9.43 -4.67 -5.54
C ARG A 194 8.69 -3.34 -5.52
N MET A 195 8.18 -2.88 -6.66
CA MET A 195 7.49 -1.60 -6.78
C MET A 195 6.09 -1.78 -7.37
N GLY A 196 5.08 -1.39 -6.59
CA GLY A 196 3.67 -1.39 -6.94
C GLY A 196 3.09 0.02 -7.03
N TYR A 197 1.93 0.12 -7.65
CA TYR A 197 1.23 1.39 -7.84
C TYR A 197 -0.23 1.27 -7.41
N TYR A 198 -0.62 2.21 -6.56
CA TYR A 198 -2.01 2.50 -6.32
C TYR A 198 -2.55 3.42 -7.42
N TYR A 199 -3.77 3.14 -7.85
CA TYR A 199 -4.47 3.93 -8.84
C TYR A 199 -5.96 4.04 -8.50
N SER A 200 -6.43 5.28 -8.30
CA SER A 200 -7.86 5.57 -8.19
C SER A 200 -8.53 5.47 -9.56
N LEU A 201 -9.47 4.53 -9.71
CA LEU A 201 -10.29 4.36 -10.90
C LEU A 201 -11.15 5.60 -11.17
N LEU A 202 -11.76 6.18 -10.13
CA LEU A 202 -12.54 7.41 -10.25
C LEU A 202 -11.70 8.69 -10.18
N GLU A 203 -12.30 9.78 -10.65
CA GLU A 203 -11.86 11.15 -10.42
C GLU A 203 -13.08 12.01 -10.06
N TRP A 204 -13.18 12.45 -8.80
CA TRP A 204 -14.42 13.02 -8.23
C TRP A 204 -15.05 14.13 -9.07
N TYR A 205 -14.23 14.98 -9.67
CA TYR A 205 -14.69 16.18 -10.38
C TYR A 205 -14.23 16.22 -11.84
N ASN A 206 -13.79 15.08 -12.40
CA ASN A 206 -13.52 15.00 -13.82
C ASN A 206 -14.84 15.15 -14.61
N PRO A 207 -14.94 16.06 -15.60
CA PRO A 207 -16.17 16.28 -16.35
C PRO A 207 -16.71 15.04 -17.07
N LEU A 208 -15.83 14.14 -17.53
CA LEU A 208 -16.24 12.88 -18.16
C LEU A 208 -16.84 11.94 -17.13
N TYR A 209 -16.19 11.79 -15.97
CA TYR A 209 -16.69 10.94 -14.88
C TYR A 209 -18.04 11.44 -14.36
N MET A 210 -18.15 12.75 -14.13
CA MET A 210 -19.40 13.38 -13.69
C MET A 210 -20.53 13.21 -14.70
N ARG A 211 -20.24 13.22 -16.01
CA ARG A 211 -21.22 12.95 -17.06
C ARG A 211 -21.68 11.50 -17.03
N ASP A 212 -20.75 10.56 -16.98
CA ASP A 212 -21.07 9.14 -16.91
C ASP A 212 -21.89 8.85 -15.63
N LYS A 213 -21.48 9.38 -14.48
CA LYS A 213 -22.21 9.31 -13.21
C LYS A 213 -23.62 9.90 -13.31
N ALA A 214 -23.79 11.06 -13.94
CA ALA A 214 -25.10 11.67 -14.16
C ALA A 214 -26.02 10.81 -15.06
N SER A 215 -25.43 9.96 -15.92
CA SER A 215 -26.15 8.96 -16.70
C SER A 215 -26.40 7.64 -15.95
N ASN A 216 -26.11 7.58 -14.65
CA ASN A 216 -26.06 6.34 -13.86
C ASN A 216 -25.14 5.28 -14.50
N PHE A 217 -23.98 5.70 -15.01
CA PHE A 217 -22.98 4.85 -15.64
C PHE A 217 -23.49 4.05 -16.86
N GLN A 218 -24.52 4.56 -17.55
CA GLN A 218 -24.98 4.00 -18.84
C GLN A 218 -24.05 4.35 -20.00
N THR A 219 -23.18 5.36 -19.81
CA THR A 219 -22.10 5.72 -20.74
C THR A 219 -20.76 5.43 -20.09
N THR A 220 -19.76 5.05 -20.88
CA THR A 220 -18.41 4.63 -20.43
C THR A 220 -17.32 5.60 -20.86
N THR A 221 -17.67 6.85 -21.14
CA THR A 221 -16.76 7.83 -21.78
C THR A 221 -15.48 8.04 -20.99
N PHE A 222 -15.58 8.14 -19.66
CA PHE A 222 -14.44 8.33 -18.78
C PHE A 222 -13.61 7.05 -18.64
N SER A 223 -14.26 5.89 -18.48
CA SER A 223 -13.57 4.61 -18.45
C SER A 223 -12.74 4.39 -19.73
N ASP A 224 -13.36 4.62 -20.89
CA ASP A 224 -12.80 4.32 -22.20
C ASP A 224 -11.71 5.27 -22.67
N ASN A 225 -11.82 6.56 -22.33
CA ASN A 225 -10.96 7.60 -22.89
C ASN A 225 -10.04 8.24 -21.84
N LYS A 226 -10.16 7.87 -20.56
CA LYS A 226 -9.37 8.44 -19.47
C LYS A 226 -8.84 7.37 -18.53
N ALA A 227 -9.70 6.69 -17.76
CA ALA A 227 -9.23 5.82 -16.69
C ALA A 227 -8.50 4.56 -17.19
N GLY A 228 -9.06 3.85 -18.16
CA GLY A 228 -8.50 2.62 -18.71
C GLY A 228 -7.17 2.83 -19.45
N PRO A 229 -7.11 3.71 -20.46
CA PRO A 229 -5.86 3.98 -21.18
C PRO A 229 -4.75 4.58 -20.31
N GLU A 230 -5.08 5.42 -19.31
CA GLU A 230 -4.09 5.94 -18.36
C GLU A 230 -3.52 4.85 -17.44
N LEU A 231 -4.35 3.89 -17.03
CA LEU A 231 -3.89 2.74 -16.25
C LEU A 231 -3.00 1.81 -17.10
N GLN A 232 -3.33 1.61 -18.38
CA GLN A 232 -2.46 0.88 -19.31
C GLN A 232 -1.12 1.61 -19.52
N GLU A 233 -1.13 2.94 -19.71
CA GLU A 233 0.08 3.77 -19.82
C GLU A 233 0.99 3.60 -18.60
N LEU A 234 0.41 3.63 -17.38
CA LEU A 234 1.14 3.42 -16.14
C LEU A 234 1.83 2.05 -16.10
N VAL A 235 1.11 0.99 -16.49
CA VAL A 235 1.64 -0.38 -16.52
C VAL A 235 2.75 -0.53 -17.55
N GLU A 236 2.54 -0.05 -18.78
CA GLU A 236 3.52 -0.18 -19.87
C GLU A 236 4.80 0.59 -19.57
N ARG A 237 4.66 1.80 -19.04
CA ARG A 237 5.79 2.70 -18.79
C ARG A 237 6.63 2.26 -17.60
N TYR A 238 5.99 1.93 -16.48
CA TYR A 238 6.70 1.75 -15.20
C TYR A 238 6.76 0.30 -14.72
N ARG A 239 6.03 -0.61 -15.37
CA ARG A 239 6.07 -2.06 -15.15
C ARG A 239 5.88 -2.44 -13.67
N PRO A 240 4.76 -2.12 -13.03
CA PRO A 240 4.55 -2.44 -11.62
C PRO A 240 4.58 -3.94 -11.32
N ASP A 241 5.06 -4.29 -10.13
CA ASP A 241 4.88 -5.60 -9.51
C ASP A 241 3.48 -5.74 -8.87
N ILE A 242 2.81 -4.62 -8.52
CA ILE A 242 1.45 -4.60 -7.96
C ILE A 242 0.63 -3.50 -8.64
N VAL A 243 -0.58 -3.83 -9.09
CA VAL A 243 -1.60 -2.83 -9.44
C VAL A 243 -2.69 -2.86 -8.38
N TRP A 244 -2.69 -1.83 -7.53
CA TRP A 244 -3.60 -1.70 -6.39
C TRP A 244 -4.70 -0.68 -6.76
N SER A 245 -5.86 -1.16 -7.20
CA SER A 245 -6.96 -0.26 -7.61
C SER A 245 -7.78 0.21 -6.41
N ASP A 246 -8.48 1.33 -6.57
CA ASP A 246 -9.42 1.88 -5.58
C ASP A 246 -10.39 2.84 -6.27
N GLY A 247 -11.38 3.40 -5.57
CA GLY A 247 -12.29 4.34 -6.21
C GLY A 247 -13.39 3.66 -7.05
N GLU A 248 -13.56 2.36 -6.89
CA GLU A 248 -14.48 1.55 -7.66
C GLU A 248 -15.93 1.65 -7.19
N TRP A 249 -16.15 2.07 -5.94
CA TRP A 249 -17.40 1.86 -5.18
C TRP A 249 -18.68 2.46 -5.79
N GLU A 250 -18.58 3.42 -6.72
CA GLU A 250 -19.77 4.03 -7.35
C GLU A 250 -20.26 3.29 -8.59
N ALA A 251 -19.43 2.45 -9.21
CA ALA A 251 -19.75 1.79 -10.48
C ALA A 251 -19.27 0.33 -10.50
N ASN A 252 -20.01 -0.54 -11.19
CA ASN A 252 -19.65 -1.95 -11.29
C ASN A 252 -18.41 -2.18 -12.17
N ASP A 253 -17.83 -3.35 -12.06
CA ASP A 253 -16.70 -3.87 -12.85
C ASP A 253 -16.91 -3.76 -14.37
N THR A 254 -18.14 -3.93 -14.86
CA THR A 254 -18.47 -3.75 -16.29
C THR A 254 -18.25 -2.31 -16.78
N TYR A 255 -18.53 -1.29 -15.95
CA TYR A 255 -18.26 0.11 -16.32
C TYR A 255 -16.75 0.37 -16.37
N TRP A 256 -16.01 -0.18 -15.41
CA TRP A 256 -14.57 -0.06 -15.32
C TRP A 256 -13.81 -0.89 -16.34
N LYS A 257 -14.49 -1.81 -17.04
CA LYS A 257 -13.89 -2.78 -17.97
C LYS A 257 -12.78 -3.60 -17.31
N SER A 258 -13.03 -3.99 -16.07
CA SER A 258 -12.02 -4.61 -15.22
C SER A 258 -11.61 -5.99 -15.73
N GLU A 259 -12.56 -6.80 -16.19
CA GLU A 259 -12.26 -8.13 -16.74
C GLU A 259 -11.41 -8.01 -18.00
N GLU A 260 -11.70 -7.04 -18.89
CA GLU A 260 -10.89 -6.79 -20.08
C GLU A 260 -9.49 -6.28 -19.75
N PHE A 261 -9.38 -5.35 -18.80
CA PHE A 261 -8.09 -4.83 -18.36
C PHE A 261 -7.22 -5.93 -17.73
N LEU A 262 -7.79 -6.76 -16.85
CA LEU A 262 -7.06 -7.84 -16.18
C LEU A 262 -6.69 -8.95 -17.16
N ALA A 263 -7.55 -9.28 -18.13
CA ALA A 263 -7.20 -10.23 -19.18
C ALA A 263 -6.00 -9.72 -20.01
N TRP A 264 -5.98 -8.44 -20.39
CA TRP A 264 -4.81 -7.83 -21.03
C TRP A 264 -3.58 -7.86 -20.11
N LEU A 265 -3.75 -7.52 -18.83
CA LEU A 265 -2.68 -7.47 -17.83
C LEU A 265 -1.97 -8.83 -17.73
N TYR A 266 -2.71 -9.93 -17.71
CA TYR A 266 -2.18 -11.29 -17.53
C TYR A 266 -1.75 -11.98 -18.83
N ASN A 267 -2.18 -11.51 -19.99
CA ASN A 267 -1.81 -12.14 -21.27
C ASN A 267 -0.71 -11.38 -22.02
N GLU A 268 -0.78 -10.05 -22.02
CA GLU A 268 -0.08 -9.20 -22.99
C GLU A 268 0.85 -8.17 -22.35
N SER A 269 0.55 -7.73 -21.14
CA SER A 269 1.35 -6.69 -20.48
C SER A 269 2.82 -7.09 -20.26
N PRO A 270 3.75 -6.13 -20.11
CA PRO A 270 5.16 -6.41 -19.84
C PRO A 270 5.43 -7.00 -18.43
N VAL A 271 4.40 -7.15 -17.60
CA VAL A 271 4.50 -7.61 -16.19
C VAL A 271 3.65 -8.84 -15.90
N LYS A 272 3.01 -9.42 -16.92
CA LYS A 272 2.04 -10.51 -16.82
C LYS A 272 2.45 -11.70 -15.94
N ASP A 273 3.74 -12.02 -15.94
CA ASP A 273 4.29 -13.19 -15.25
C ASP A 273 4.35 -13.00 -13.72
N GLU A 274 4.43 -11.75 -13.24
CA GLU A 274 4.80 -11.46 -11.85
C GLU A 274 3.83 -10.49 -11.15
N VAL A 275 3.06 -9.70 -11.90
CA VAL A 275 2.17 -8.67 -11.34
C VAL A 275 1.09 -9.28 -10.46
N VAL A 276 0.69 -8.59 -9.39
CA VAL A 276 -0.50 -8.95 -8.62
C VAL A 276 -1.50 -7.81 -8.50
N VAL A 277 -2.77 -8.14 -8.33
CA VAL A 277 -3.86 -7.16 -8.15
C VAL A 277 -4.67 -7.42 -6.88
N ASN A 278 -5.19 -6.35 -6.29
CA ASN A 278 -6.14 -6.43 -5.17
C ASN A 278 -7.58 -6.73 -5.64
N ASP A 279 -8.57 -6.59 -4.75
CA ASP A 279 -9.99 -6.93 -4.98
C ASP A 279 -10.91 -5.73 -5.23
N ARG A 280 -10.35 -4.59 -5.64
CA ARG A 280 -11.07 -3.31 -5.78
C ARG A 280 -11.35 -2.94 -7.24
N TRP A 281 -11.94 -3.87 -7.98
CA TRP A 281 -12.14 -3.74 -9.43
C TRP A 281 -13.58 -3.41 -9.83
N GLY A 282 -14.46 -3.14 -8.88
CA GLY A 282 -15.84 -2.74 -9.14
C GLY A 282 -16.67 -2.73 -7.88
N ALA A 283 -17.79 -2.01 -7.91
CA ALA A 283 -18.76 -2.06 -6.83
C ALA A 283 -19.15 -3.51 -6.52
N LYS A 284 -19.08 -3.88 -5.23
CA LYS A 284 -19.39 -5.23 -4.70
C LYS A 284 -18.40 -6.34 -5.10
N MET A 285 -17.18 -6.00 -5.55
CA MET A 285 -16.12 -6.97 -5.87
C MET A 285 -15.19 -7.30 -4.69
N LEU A 286 -15.22 -6.48 -3.64
CA LEU A 286 -14.47 -6.72 -2.40
C LEU A 286 -14.70 -8.15 -1.85
N CYS A 287 -13.62 -8.80 -1.44
CA CYS A 287 -13.53 -10.20 -1.01
C CYS A 287 -14.02 -11.25 -2.03
N LYS A 288 -14.01 -10.97 -3.34
CA LYS A 288 -14.51 -11.92 -4.35
C LYS A 288 -13.54 -12.27 -5.47
N HIS A 289 -12.81 -11.28 -5.97
CA HIS A 289 -11.97 -11.42 -7.16
C HIS A 289 -10.63 -10.72 -6.94
N GLY A 290 -9.63 -11.08 -7.74
CA GLY A 290 -8.27 -10.54 -7.66
C GLY A 290 -7.29 -11.50 -6.98
N ASP A 291 -5.99 -11.28 -7.16
CA ASP A 291 -4.95 -12.21 -6.66
C ASP A 291 -4.86 -12.19 -5.12
N PHE A 292 -5.27 -11.09 -4.49
CA PHE A 292 -5.40 -11.01 -3.03
C PHE A 292 -6.54 -10.09 -2.60
N TYR A 293 -7.13 -10.38 -1.45
CA TYR A 293 -8.26 -9.61 -0.92
C TYR A 293 -7.81 -8.54 0.08
N THR A 294 -8.41 -7.35 -0.03
CA THR A 294 -8.31 -6.29 0.97
C THR A 294 -9.61 -6.17 1.74
N CYS A 295 -10.76 -6.55 1.18
CA CYS A 295 -12.08 -6.60 1.80
C CYS A 295 -12.65 -5.27 2.31
N HIS A 296 -11.93 -4.56 3.17
CA HIS A 296 -12.17 -3.18 3.59
C HIS A 296 -10.87 -2.59 4.16
N ASP A 297 -10.83 -1.29 4.41
CA ASP A 297 -9.67 -0.66 5.04
C ASP A 297 -9.34 -1.30 6.39
N ARG A 298 -8.05 -1.57 6.64
CA ARG A 298 -7.55 -2.20 7.88
C ARG A 298 -8.16 -3.58 8.13
N TYR A 299 -8.45 -4.34 7.07
CA TYR A 299 -8.94 -5.71 7.19
C TYR A 299 -7.92 -6.59 7.91
N ASN A 300 -8.33 -7.15 9.04
CA ASN A 300 -7.57 -8.14 9.81
C ASN A 300 -8.59 -9.08 10.45
N PRO A 301 -8.88 -10.24 9.83
CA PRO A 301 -9.96 -11.12 10.25
C PRO A 301 -9.65 -11.87 11.57
N GLY A 302 -8.39 -11.91 12.00
CA GLY A 302 -7.97 -12.65 13.20
C GLY A 302 -8.12 -14.18 13.10
N VAL A 303 -8.48 -14.69 11.92
CA VAL A 303 -8.62 -16.12 11.62
C VAL A 303 -8.07 -16.41 10.21
N LEU A 304 -7.58 -17.62 9.99
CA LEU A 304 -7.06 -18.06 8.70
C LEU A 304 -8.11 -17.93 7.59
N GLN A 305 -7.72 -17.32 6.48
CA GLN A 305 -8.55 -17.18 5.28
C GLN A 305 -8.16 -18.24 4.24
N SER A 306 -9.12 -18.63 3.40
CA SER A 306 -8.90 -19.58 2.29
C SER A 306 -8.22 -18.94 1.08
N HIS A 307 -8.28 -17.63 0.95
CA HIS A 307 -7.68 -16.86 -0.14
C HIS A 307 -6.62 -15.92 0.44
N LYS A 308 -5.58 -15.62 -0.36
CA LYS A 308 -4.57 -14.64 0.05
C LYS A 308 -5.23 -13.28 0.30
N TRP A 309 -4.76 -12.57 1.31
CA TRP A 309 -5.29 -11.26 1.67
C TRP A 309 -4.17 -10.32 2.14
N GLU A 310 -4.46 -9.02 2.15
CA GLU A 310 -3.55 -7.97 2.57
C GLU A 310 -4.24 -7.00 3.54
N ASN A 311 -3.61 -6.79 4.70
CA ASN A 311 -3.98 -5.77 5.66
C ASN A 311 -3.41 -4.42 5.24
N ALA A 312 -4.14 -3.68 4.38
CA ALA A 312 -3.82 -2.30 4.08
C ALA A 312 -4.22 -1.40 5.27
N MET A 313 -3.24 -0.83 5.96
CA MET A 313 -3.46 -0.07 7.20
C MET A 313 -2.55 1.15 7.33
N THR A 314 -2.84 2.02 8.30
CA THR A 314 -2.12 3.28 8.52
C THR A 314 -1.39 3.32 9.85
N ILE A 315 -0.17 3.86 9.87
CA ILE A 315 0.54 4.12 11.14
C ILE A 315 -0.10 5.33 11.86
N ASP A 316 -0.51 6.37 11.14
CA ASP A 316 -1.43 7.40 11.67
C ASP A 316 -2.83 6.80 11.74
N THR A 317 -3.39 6.66 12.95
CA THR A 317 -4.68 6.01 13.18
C THR A 317 -5.87 6.80 12.62
N ARG A 318 -5.66 8.05 12.17
CA ARG A 318 -6.72 8.94 11.69
C ARG A 318 -6.72 9.24 10.20
N SER A 319 -5.60 9.06 9.49
CA SER A 319 -5.50 9.43 8.07
C SER A 319 -4.48 8.58 7.31
N TRP A 320 -4.70 8.44 6.00
CA TRP A 320 -3.69 7.94 5.08
C TRP A 320 -2.70 9.05 4.68
N GLY A 321 -3.20 10.26 4.41
CA GLY A 321 -2.39 11.44 4.12
C GLY A 321 -1.67 12.05 5.33
N TYR A 322 -0.75 12.98 5.06
CA TYR A 322 -0.03 13.72 6.10
C TYR A 322 -0.94 14.71 6.85
N ARG A 323 -0.82 14.76 8.19
CA ARG A 323 -1.47 15.77 9.04
C ARG A 323 -0.44 16.53 9.85
N ALA A 324 -0.33 17.84 9.64
CA ALA A 324 0.61 18.69 10.36
C ALA A 324 0.26 18.83 11.86
N ASN A 325 -1.01 18.64 12.22
CA ASN A 325 -1.49 18.72 13.59
C ASN A 325 -1.56 17.35 14.32
N ALA A 326 -1.04 16.27 13.71
CA ALA A 326 -1.02 14.95 14.34
C ALA A 326 -0.17 14.96 15.61
N LYS A 327 -0.65 14.29 16.65
CA LYS A 327 0.08 14.10 17.91
C LYS A 327 0.65 12.69 17.98
N VAL A 328 1.66 12.47 18.82
CA VAL A 328 2.28 11.14 19.01
C VAL A 328 1.26 10.06 19.35
N GLU A 329 0.24 10.39 20.14
CA GLU A 329 -0.87 9.48 20.50
C GLU A 329 -1.78 9.09 19.32
N ASP A 330 -1.75 9.83 18.22
CA ASP A 330 -2.48 9.47 16.99
C ASP A 330 -1.72 8.42 16.16
N PHE A 331 -0.44 8.16 16.46
CA PHE A 331 0.35 7.16 15.75
C PHE A 331 0.37 5.85 16.54
N MET A 332 0.28 4.73 15.83
CA MET A 332 0.46 3.42 16.44
C MET A 332 1.83 3.32 17.13
N SER A 333 1.86 2.71 18.31
CA SER A 333 3.12 2.37 18.98
C SER A 333 3.82 1.25 18.21
N THR A 334 5.16 1.17 18.35
CA THR A 334 5.94 0.07 17.77
C THR A 334 5.39 -1.29 18.19
N TYR A 335 5.05 -1.44 19.47
CA TYR A 335 4.44 -2.67 19.98
C TYR A 335 3.16 -3.03 19.22
N LYS A 336 2.24 -2.07 19.03
CA LYS A 336 0.99 -2.36 18.32
C LYS A 336 1.21 -2.69 16.85
N LEU A 337 2.21 -2.07 16.19
CA LEU A 337 2.60 -2.43 14.82
C LEU A 337 3.10 -3.88 14.71
N ILE A 338 3.96 -4.31 15.63
CA ILE A 338 4.48 -5.67 15.66
C ILE A 338 3.35 -6.67 15.94
N VAL A 339 2.48 -6.39 16.90
CA VAL A 339 1.29 -7.23 17.18
C VAL A 339 0.45 -7.39 15.92
N THR A 340 0.13 -6.30 15.23
CA THR A 340 -0.70 -6.36 14.01
C THR A 340 -0.01 -7.12 12.87
N LEU A 341 1.30 -6.98 12.69
CA LEU A 341 2.07 -7.80 11.75
C LEU A 341 1.97 -9.30 12.09
N VAL A 342 2.21 -9.66 13.35
CA VAL A 342 2.20 -11.04 13.83
C VAL A 342 0.83 -11.69 13.63
N GLU A 343 -0.25 -10.99 14.02
CA GLU A 343 -1.64 -11.42 13.80
C GLU A 343 -1.94 -11.65 12.31
N THR A 344 -1.51 -10.70 11.47
CA THR A 344 -1.76 -10.71 10.02
C THR A 344 -1.09 -11.91 9.36
N VAL A 345 0.22 -12.11 9.60
CA VAL A 345 1.01 -13.16 8.95
C VAL A 345 0.57 -14.55 9.43
N SER A 346 0.28 -14.70 10.73
CA SER A 346 -0.19 -15.96 11.31
C SER A 346 -1.55 -16.39 10.72
N CYS A 347 -2.36 -15.43 10.27
CA CYS A 347 -3.63 -15.66 9.57
C CYS A 347 -3.51 -15.69 8.03
N GLY A 348 -2.29 -15.72 7.49
CA GLY A 348 -2.00 -15.88 6.05
C GLY A 348 -1.94 -14.58 5.25
N GLY A 349 -2.08 -13.43 5.91
CA GLY A 349 -2.08 -12.12 5.25
C GLY A 349 -0.68 -11.57 5.00
N ASN A 350 -0.60 -10.60 4.08
CA ASN A 350 0.48 -9.60 4.07
C ASN A 350 0.02 -8.35 4.81
N ILE A 351 0.96 -7.55 5.32
CA ILE A 351 0.68 -6.22 5.86
C ILE A 351 1.22 -5.14 4.92
N LEU A 352 0.41 -4.13 4.64
CA LEU A 352 0.80 -2.97 3.84
C LEU A 352 0.67 -1.71 4.70
N LEU A 353 1.81 -1.22 5.17
CA LEU A 353 1.93 -0.15 6.17
C LEU A 353 2.00 1.22 5.50
N ASN A 354 0.96 2.03 5.65
CA ASN A 354 0.93 3.36 5.09
C ASN A 354 1.71 4.39 5.92
N VAL A 355 2.48 5.21 5.20
CA VAL A 355 3.02 6.49 5.67
C VAL A 355 2.50 7.63 4.79
N GLY A 356 2.25 8.79 5.42
CA GLY A 356 1.85 10.03 4.74
C GLY A 356 3.00 11.04 4.73
N PRO A 357 3.76 11.19 3.62
CA PRO A 357 4.81 12.18 3.50
C PRO A 357 4.27 13.61 3.37
N THR A 358 5.07 14.57 3.82
CA THR A 358 4.77 16.01 3.70
C THR A 358 4.79 16.47 2.23
N LYS A 359 4.17 17.63 1.91
CA LYS A 359 4.24 18.23 0.57
C LYS A 359 5.65 18.46 0.03
N ASP A 360 6.62 18.62 0.92
CA ASP A 360 8.02 18.83 0.55
C ASP A 360 8.76 17.49 0.37
N GLY A 361 8.11 16.34 0.55
CA GLY A 361 8.72 15.02 0.33
C GLY A 361 9.48 14.46 1.53
N MET A 362 9.27 15.00 2.73
CA MET A 362 9.82 14.43 3.95
C MET A 362 8.88 13.38 4.55
N ILE A 363 9.43 12.24 4.94
CA ILE A 363 8.80 11.32 5.90
C ILE A 363 9.17 11.79 7.30
N ILE A 364 8.19 12.20 8.10
CA ILE A 364 8.45 12.82 9.41
C ILE A 364 9.09 11.83 10.40
N PRO A 365 9.85 12.32 11.41
CA PRO A 365 10.65 11.46 12.29
C PRO A 365 9.88 10.33 12.99
N ILE A 366 8.61 10.55 13.37
CA ILE A 366 7.82 9.51 14.03
C ILE A 366 7.57 8.29 13.13
N TYR A 367 7.31 8.49 11.83
CA TYR A 367 7.21 7.36 10.88
C TYR A 367 8.55 6.66 10.74
N GLN A 368 9.63 7.44 10.62
CA GLN A 368 10.99 6.89 10.51
C GLN A 368 11.37 6.03 11.71
N GLU A 369 11.03 6.47 12.93
CA GLU A 369 11.25 5.74 14.17
C GLU A 369 10.47 4.41 14.17
N ARG A 370 9.16 4.46 13.90
CA ARG A 370 8.30 3.27 13.88
C ARG A 370 8.75 2.23 12.86
N LEU A 371 9.12 2.69 11.65
CA LEU A 371 9.62 1.82 10.59
C LEU A 371 10.96 1.20 10.95
N ARG A 372 11.92 1.99 11.46
CA ARG A 372 13.23 1.44 11.86
C ARG A 372 13.13 0.50 13.05
N ASP A 373 12.24 0.77 14.00
CA ASP A 373 12.02 -0.15 15.12
C ASP A 373 11.40 -1.47 14.68
N LEU A 374 10.43 -1.45 13.76
CA LEU A 374 9.91 -2.66 13.12
C LEU A 374 11.03 -3.44 12.42
N GLY A 375 11.89 -2.76 11.67
CA GLY A 375 13.04 -3.37 11.01
C GLY A 375 14.05 -3.99 11.96
N LYS A 376 14.36 -3.34 13.09
CA LYS A 376 15.22 -3.92 14.15
C LYS A 376 14.62 -5.22 14.70
N TRP A 377 13.31 -5.26 14.89
CA TRP A 377 12.62 -6.47 15.35
C TRP A 377 12.66 -7.58 14.29
N LEU A 378 12.40 -7.24 13.02
CA LEU A 378 12.46 -8.16 11.89
C LEU A 378 13.87 -8.69 11.60
N ALA A 379 14.91 -7.93 11.93
CA ALA A 379 16.29 -8.40 11.77
C ALA A 379 16.61 -9.63 12.65
N VAL A 380 15.89 -9.79 13.77
CA VAL A 380 16.03 -10.96 14.66
C VAL A 380 14.92 -11.99 14.42
N ASN A 381 13.68 -11.53 14.26
CA ASN A 381 12.50 -12.39 14.26
C ASN A 381 11.95 -12.67 12.85
N GLY A 382 12.56 -12.09 11.81
CA GLY A 382 12.08 -12.15 10.43
C GLY A 382 12.06 -13.56 9.85
N GLU A 383 12.83 -14.50 10.41
CA GLU A 383 12.78 -15.91 10.00
C GLU A 383 11.39 -16.53 10.17
N ALA A 384 10.64 -16.11 11.21
CA ALA A 384 9.27 -16.55 11.47
C ALA A 384 8.22 -15.81 10.62
N ILE A 385 8.61 -14.75 9.95
CA ILE A 385 7.72 -13.89 9.16
C ILE A 385 7.88 -14.22 7.68
N TYR A 386 9.06 -13.95 7.10
CA TYR A 386 9.27 -14.12 5.66
C TYR A 386 9.29 -15.60 5.28
N ASN A 387 8.71 -15.89 4.12
CA ASN A 387 8.58 -17.26 3.58
C ASN A 387 7.80 -18.23 4.49
N SER A 388 7.22 -17.78 5.61
CA SER A 388 6.43 -18.64 6.49
C SER A 388 5.00 -18.76 5.98
N VAL A 389 4.32 -19.81 6.44
CA VAL A 389 2.89 -20.01 6.23
C VAL A 389 2.19 -20.15 7.58
N PRO A 390 0.86 -19.92 7.64
CA PRO A 390 0.07 -20.20 8.84
C PRO A 390 0.28 -21.63 9.34
N TRP A 391 0.52 -21.77 10.63
CA TRP A 391 0.54 -23.09 11.24
C TRP A 391 -0.88 -23.64 11.42
N LYS A 392 -1.03 -24.92 11.78
CA LYS A 392 -2.35 -25.57 11.98
C LYS A 392 -3.22 -24.87 13.04
N VAL A 393 -2.60 -24.10 13.93
CA VAL A 393 -3.24 -23.24 14.92
C VAL A 393 -2.67 -21.84 14.73
N GLN A 394 -3.52 -20.80 14.71
CA GLN A 394 -3.09 -19.41 14.52
C GLN A 394 -2.60 -18.78 15.83
N ASN A 395 -3.37 -18.92 16.91
CA ASN A 395 -3.11 -18.32 18.21
C ASN A 395 -3.17 -19.37 19.32
N ASP A 396 -2.33 -19.19 20.34
CA ASP A 396 -2.25 -20.11 21.47
C ASP A 396 -3.46 -20.00 22.41
N SER A 397 -3.71 -21.08 23.15
CA SER A 397 -4.84 -21.20 24.08
C SER A 397 -4.60 -20.55 25.45
N LEU A 398 -3.35 -20.29 25.84
CA LEU A 398 -3.00 -19.76 27.16
C LEU A 398 -2.53 -18.31 27.13
N HIS A 399 -1.82 -17.91 26.09
CA HIS A 399 -1.21 -16.59 25.98
C HIS A 399 -1.49 -15.91 24.64
N THR A 400 -1.14 -14.62 24.56
CA THR A 400 -1.12 -13.86 23.31
C THR A 400 0.11 -14.27 22.48
N THR A 401 0.17 -15.54 22.10
CA THR A 401 1.18 -16.12 21.21
C THR A 401 0.51 -16.46 19.90
N TRP A 402 1.20 -16.18 18.81
CA TRP A 402 0.76 -16.60 17.48
C TRP A 402 1.76 -17.53 16.84
N TYR A 403 1.31 -18.31 15.86
CA TYR A 403 2.15 -19.32 15.24
C TYR A 403 2.24 -19.17 13.73
N THR A 404 3.47 -19.37 13.25
CA THR A 404 3.77 -19.59 11.84
C THR A 404 4.62 -20.85 11.71
N THR A 405 4.74 -21.37 10.50
CA THR A 405 5.61 -22.52 10.21
C THR A 405 6.40 -22.25 8.95
N ARG A 406 7.65 -22.71 8.93
CA ARG A 406 8.49 -22.71 7.73
C ARG A 406 9.38 -23.93 7.74
N ASP A 407 9.47 -24.61 6.60
CA ASP A 407 10.23 -25.85 6.46
C ASP A 407 9.76 -26.89 7.49
N THR A 408 10.63 -27.30 8.42
CA THR A 408 10.31 -28.22 9.52
C THR A 408 10.14 -27.52 10.87
N ALA A 409 10.29 -26.18 10.92
CA ALA A 409 10.25 -25.39 12.14
C ALA A 409 8.87 -24.76 12.35
N VAL A 410 8.39 -24.81 13.59
CA VAL A 410 7.24 -24.03 14.05
C VAL A 410 7.75 -22.86 14.88
N TYR A 411 7.22 -21.67 14.63
CA TYR A 411 7.60 -20.46 15.32
C TYR A 411 6.47 -20.00 16.24
N ALA A 412 6.77 -19.81 17.52
CA ALA A 412 5.85 -19.23 18.49
C ALA A 412 6.23 -17.76 18.73
N LEU A 413 5.40 -16.83 18.26
CA LEU A 413 5.59 -15.38 18.35
C LEU A 413 4.95 -14.87 19.64
N CYS A 414 5.75 -14.79 20.69
CA CYS A 414 5.40 -14.39 22.04
C CYS A 414 5.29 -12.87 22.17
N LEU A 415 4.07 -12.34 22.34
CA LEU A 415 3.84 -10.88 22.42
C LEU A 415 4.03 -10.30 23.83
N LYS A 416 4.45 -11.11 24.81
CA LYS A 416 4.66 -10.67 26.20
C LYS A 416 5.87 -11.38 26.80
N TRP A 417 6.68 -10.65 27.55
CA TRP A 417 7.78 -11.24 28.32
C TRP A 417 7.23 -11.91 29.59
N PRO A 418 7.67 -13.13 29.94
CA PRO A 418 7.22 -13.81 31.16
C PRO A 418 7.78 -13.13 32.43
N THR A 419 6.96 -13.04 33.48
CA THR A 419 7.34 -12.41 34.76
C THR A 419 8.21 -13.29 35.66
N GLU A 420 8.22 -14.60 35.45
CA GLU A 420 8.97 -15.58 36.27
C GLU A 420 9.88 -16.47 35.42
N LYS A 421 10.33 -15.96 34.26
CA LYS A 421 11.08 -16.72 33.24
C LYS A 421 10.33 -17.93 32.65
N LYS A 422 9.14 -18.29 33.15
CA LYS A 422 8.31 -19.37 32.61
C LYS A 422 7.30 -18.84 31.61
N TYR A 423 7.33 -19.38 30.40
CA TYR A 423 6.38 -19.07 29.34
C TYR A 423 5.66 -20.33 28.89
N GLU A 424 4.33 -20.35 28.95
CA GLU A 424 3.56 -21.55 28.64
C GLU A 424 3.09 -21.54 27.18
N LEU A 425 2.95 -22.71 26.58
CA LEU A 425 2.32 -22.90 25.27
C LEU A 425 1.29 -24.02 25.40
N GLY A 426 0.01 -23.68 25.20
CA GLY A 426 -1.09 -24.64 25.37
C GLY A 426 -1.54 -25.32 24.08
N SER A 427 -1.01 -24.91 22.93
CA SER A 427 -1.37 -25.47 21.62
C SER A 427 -0.22 -26.17 20.90
N ALA A 428 0.95 -26.29 21.54
CA ALA A 428 2.18 -26.81 20.93
C ALA A 428 2.61 -28.19 21.45
N ALA A 429 1.91 -28.80 22.41
CA ALA A 429 2.32 -30.03 23.10
C ALA A 429 2.72 -31.19 22.17
N ASP A 430 2.05 -31.35 21.03
CA ASP A 430 2.35 -32.43 20.07
C ASP A 430 3.74 -32.30 19.42
N LEU A 431 4.29 -31.09 19.37
CA LEU A 431 5.66 -30.84 18.92
C LEU A 431 6.70 -31.40 19.89
N PHE A 432 6.33 -31.60 21.16
CA PHE A 432 7.22 -31.96 22.27
C PHE A 432 7.05 -33.42 22.74
N ALA A 433 6.20 -34.20 22.06
CA ALA A 433 5.97 -35.62 22.39
C ALA A 433 7.20 -36.53 22.19
N SER A 434 8.30 -36.03 21.61
CA SER A 434 9.58 -36.74 21.47
C SER A 434 10.70 -35.96 22.13
N ASN A 435 11.64 -36.64 22.77
CA ASN A 435 12.82 -36.02 23.39
C ASN A 435 13.84 -35.41 22.39
N SER A 436 13.54 -35.36 21.09
CA SER A 436 14.40 -34.75 20.05
C SER A 436 14.00 -33.32 19.70
N THR A 437 13.05 -32.72 20.42
CA THR A 437 12.60 -31.35 20.17
C THR A 437 13.56 -30.34 20.79
N VAL A 438 14.03 -29.41 19.96
CA VAL A 438 14.91 -28.30 20.36
C VAL A 438 14.15 -26.99 20.22
N VAL A 439 14.28 -26.14 21.23
CA VAL A 439 13.68 -24.81 21.25
C VAL A 439 14.78 -23.76 21.30
N GLU A 440 14.77 -22.85 20.34
CA GLU A 440 15.67 -21.71 20.30
C GLU A 440 14.88 -20.42 20.46
N LEU A 441 15.32 -19.52 21.34
CA LEU A 441 14.87 -18.14 21.35
C LEU A 441 15.70 -17.35 20.34
N LEU A 442 15.06 -16.86 19.28
CA LEU A 442 15.75 -16.13 18.22
C LEU A 442 16.48 -14.90 18.78
N GLY A 443 17.75 -14.75 18.40
CA GLY A 443 18.63 -13.69 18.92
C GLY A 443 19.30 -13.98 20.26
N TYR A 444 19.04 -15.16 20.87
CA TYR A 444 19.68 -15.60 22.11
C TYR A 444 20.34 -16.98 21.95
N GLY A 445 19.57 -18.02 21.63
CA GLY A 445 20.06 -19.40 21.54
C GLY A 445 19.06 -20.41 22.11
N GLU A 446 19.53 -21.64 22.32
CA GLU A 446 18.72 -22.73 22.88
C GLU A 446 18.21 -22.40 24.29
N VAL A 447 16.97 -22.80 24.58
CA VAL A 447 16.30 -22.61 25.87
C VAL A 447 15.70 -23.92 26.37
N ASP A 448 15.73 -24.11 27.69
CA ASP A 448 15.18 -25.30 28.34
C ASP A 448 13.65 -25.29 28.29
N TRP A 449 13.08 -26.48 28.22
CA TRP A 449 11.63 -26.68 28.26
C TRP A 449 11.27 -27.95 29.03
N ASP A 450 10.09 -27.92 29.63
CA ASP A 450 9.43 -29.05 30.26
C ASP A 450 8.00 -29.17 29.73
N ILE A 451 7.41 -30.36 29.81
CA ILE A 451 6.01 -30.58 29.44
C ILE A 451 5.25 -31.21 30.60
N TYR A 452 4.13 -30.59 30.97
CA TYR A 452 3.23 -31.06 32.02
C TYR A 452 1.83 -31.20 31.44
N TYR A 453 1.36 -32.45 31.33
CA TYR A 453 0.13 -32.79 30.61
C TYR A 453 0.22 -32.31 29.14
N ASP A 454 -0.61 -31.35 28.76
CA ASP A 454 -0.68 -30.77 27.41
C ASP A 454 -0.14 -29.32 27.38
N VAL A 455 0.60 -28.90 28.40
CA VAL A 455 1.20 -27.55 28.48
C VAL A 455 2.71 -27.67 28.43
N VAL A 456 3.31 -26.94 27.48
CA VAL A 456 4.76 -26.81 27.36
C VAL A 456 5.20 -25.58 28.11
N GLU A 457 6.10 -25.73 29.07
CA GLU A 457 6.71 -24.63 29.81
C GLU A 457 8.12 -24.37 29.27
N ILE A 458 8.37 -23.16 28.77
CA ILE A 458 9.67 -22.72 28.25
C ILE A 458 10.34 -21.82 29.28
N THR A 459 11.61 -22.08 29.57
CA THR A 459 12.42 -21.27 30.48
C THR A 459 13.15 -20.16 29.70
N PHE A 460 12.61 -18.95 29.74
CA PHE A 460 13.22 -17.75 29.17
C PHE A 460 14.46 -17.32 29.96
N PRO A 461 15.47 -16.74 29.29
CA PRO A 461 16.65 -16.20 29.94
C PRO A 461 16.34 -14.91 30.72
N ASP A 462 17.36 -14.26 31.27
CA ASP A 462 17.17 -12.93 31.82
C ASP A 462 16.80 -11.92 30.71
N ARG A 463 15.89 -10.99 31.03
CA ARG A 463 15.43 -9.99 30.07
C ARG A 463 16.57 -9.12 29.55
N ALA A 464 17.56 -8.85 30.41
CA ALA A 464 18.73 -8.05 30.08
C ALA A 464 19.64 -8.69 29.01
N GLU A 465 19.51 -10.00 28.77
CA GLU A 465 20.35 -10.76 27.85
C GLU A 465 19.75 -10.87 26.44
N VAL A 466 18.50 -10.44 26.23
CA VAL A 466 17.78 -10.63 24.98
C VAL A 466 17.54 -9.33 24.23
N PHE A 467 17.89 -9.36 22.94
CA PHE A 467 17.68 -8.26 22.02
C PHE A 467 16.25 -8.25 21.48
N SER A 468 15.41 -7.33 21.96
CA SER A 468 14.07 -6.93 21.43
C SER A 468 13.24 -6.38 22.60
N ASP A 469 12.56 -5.25 22.42
CA ASP A 469 11.74 -4.59 23.46
C ASP A 469 10.24 -4.85 23.38
N TRP A 470 9.78 -5.55 22.34
CA TRP A 470 8.35 -5.58 22.01
C TRP A 470 7.75 -6.98 21.96
N ALA A 471 8.41 -7.91 21.28
CA ALA A 471 7.95 -9.30 21.11
C ALA A 471 9.14 -10.22 20.82
N TRP A 472 8.96 -11.52 21.02
CA TRP A 472 10.01 -12.52 20.92
C TRP A 472 9.53 -13.76 20.18
N THR A 473 10.45 -14.52 19.63
CA THR A 473 10.10 -15.69 18.82
C THR A 473 10.86 -16.92 19.28
N LEU A 474 10.12 -17.96 19.62
CA LEU A 474 10.65 -19.30 19.84
C LEU A 474 10.61 -20.07 18.52
N LYS A 475 11.73 -20.66 18.12
CA LYS A 475 11.85 -21.60 17.00
C LYS A 475 11.88 -23.01 17.55
N ILE A 476 10.90 -23.81 17.18
CA ILE A 476 10.71 -25.18 17.65
C ILE A 476 11.00 -26.11 16.48
N THR A 477 12.02 -26.96 16.64
CA THR A 477 12.46 -27.92 15.61
C THR A 477 12.48 -29.33 16.16
N LYS A 478 12.16 -30.29 15.29
CA LYS A 478 12.20 -31.72 15.61
C LYS A 478 13.35 -32.36 14.85
N TYR A 479 14.29 -32.96 15.58
CA TYR A 479 15.39 -33.74 15.00
C TYR A 479 15.04 -35.20 14.82
#